data_AF-A8MCG6-F1
#
_entry.id   AF-A8MCG6-F1
#
_cell.length_a   1.000
_cell.length_b   1.000
_cell.length_c   1.000
_cell.angle_alpha   90.00
_cell.angle_beta   90.00
_cell.angle_gamma   90.00
#
_symmetry.space_group_name_H-M   'P 1'
#
loop_
_entity.id
_entity.type
_entity.pdbx_description
1 polymer ?
#
loop_
_entity_poly.entity_id
_entity_poly.type
_entity_poly.pdbx_seq_one_letter_code
_entity_poly.pdbx_strand_id
1 'polypeptide(L)'
;MQQSHEGCITDYVIIDVCRNGEEAVKKVLNTAVINARKGPGRVFQIAILCPQVDYTKYLLNANEVVANNMDVRIELYEVSSGDGALKTLRYLASRCKPRQIIKVADVNLGEFENLNKP
;
A
#
# COMPACT_ATOMS: atom_id res chain seq x y z
N MET A 1 -19.83 1.75 22.94
CA MET A 1 -20.28 1.54 21.55
C MET A 1 -19.18 0.81 20.80
N GLN A 2 -19.33 -0.50 20.61
CA GLN A 2 -18.46 -1.27 19.72
C GLN A 2 -18.87 -0.95 18.28
N GLN A 3 -17.98 -0.35 17.51
CA GLN A 3 -18.19 -0.18 16.07
C GLN A 3 -18.30 -1.57 15.45
N SER A 4 -19.46 -1.89 14.90
CA SER A 4 -19.66 -3.05 14.05
C SER A 4 -18.64 -2.99 12.91
N HIS A 5 -17.69 -3.92 12.91
CA HIS A 5 -16.83 -4.18 11.76
C HIS A 5 -17.70 -4.81 10.65
N GLU A 6 -18.53 -4.01 9.98
CA GLU A 6 -18.92 -4.33 8.61
C GLU A 6 -17.60 -4.46 7.84
N GLY A 7 -17.34 -5.67 7.34
CA GLY A 7 -16.00 -6.15 7.00
C GLY A 7 -15.24 -5.17 6.13
N CYS A 8 -14.26 -4.47 6.72
CA CYS A 8 -13.40 -3.57 5.99
C CYS A 8 -12.73 -4.34 4.85
N ILE A 9 -12.83 -3.83 3.62
CA ILE A 9 -12.16 -4.35 2.44
C ILE A 9 -11.35 -3.21 1.84
N THR A 10 -10.07 -3.45 1.49
CA THR A 10 -9.22 -2.40 0.91
C THR A 10 -8.16 -2.99 -0.01
N ASP A 11 -7.59 -2.14 -0.86
CA ASP A 11 -6.44 -2.50 -1.69
C ASP A 11 -5.16 -2.25 -0.90
N TYR A 12 -4.18 -3.14 -1.09
CA TYR A 12 -2.88 -3.00 -0.47
C TYR A 12 -1.83 -2.72 -1.54
N VAL A 13 -0.89 -1.85 -1.19
CA VAL A 13 0.25 -1.51 -2.02
C VAL A 13 1.52 -1.71 -1.20
N ILE A 14 2.45 -2.52 -1.68
CA ILE A 14 3.75 -2.74 -1.01
C ILE A 14 4.85 -2.24 -1.93
N ILE A 15 5.62 -1.26 -1.44
CA ILE A 15 6.63 -0.56 -2.22
C ILE A 15 7.97 -0.66 -1.51
N ASP A 16 8.96 -1.16 -2.21
CA ASP A 16 10.36 -1.00 -1.82
C ASP A 16 10.90 0.29 -2.43
N VAL A 17 11.03 1.35 -1.63
CA VAL A 17 11.47 2.66 -2.14
C VAL A 17 12.96 2.71 -2.47
N CYS A 18 13.70 1.69 -2.02
CA CYS A 18 15.15 1.63 -2.15
C CYS A 18 15.55 1.02 -3.48
N ARG A 19 14.78 0.03 -3.92
CA ARG A 19 15.06 -0.72 -5.15
C ARG A 19 14.29 -0.21 -6.36
N ASN A 20 13.30 0.67 -6.14
CA ASN A 20 12.46 1.19 -7.22
C ASN A 20 12.65 2.69 -7.40
N GLY A 21 12.78 3.10 -8.67
CA GLY A 21 12.78 4.50 -9.04
C GLY A 21 11.42 5.17 -8.81
N GLU A 22 11.44 6.48 -8.70
CA GLU A 22 10.27 7.33 -8.48
C GLU A 22 9.12 7.07 -9.47
N GLU A 23 9.43 6.86 -10.74
CA GLU A 23 8.44 6.60 -11.80
C GLU A 23 7.67 5.29 -11.55
N ALA A 24 8.38 4.24 -11.12
CA ALA A 24 7.76 2.95 -10.81
C ALA A 24 6.80 3.06 -9.61
N VAL A 25 7.22 3.80 -8.57
CA VAL A 25 6.40 4.11 -7.40
C VAL A 25 5.13 4.88 -7.81
N LYS A 26 5.28 5.95 -8.59
CA LYS A 26 4.15 6.76 -9.10
C LYS A 26 3.17 5.91 -9.90
N LYS A 27 3.65 5.05 -10.80
CA LYS A 27 2.81 4.17 -11.63
C LYS A 27 1.98 3.20 -10.78
N VAL A 28 2.60 2.59 -9.77
CA VAL A 28 1.93 1.64 -8.88
C VAL A 28 0.87 2.34 -8.02
N LEU A 29 1.22 3.48 -7.42
CA LEU A 29 0.27 4.26 -6.62
C LEU A 29 -0.91 4.75 -7.47
N ASN A 30 -0.67 5.26 -8.68
CA ASN A 30 -1.76 5.64 -9.59
C ASN A 30 -2.67 4.46 -9.92
N THR A 31 -2.08 3.29 -10.17
CA THR A 31 -2.85 2.07 -10.46
C THR A 31 -3.74 1.68 -9.27
N ALA A 32 -3.18 1.70 -8.06
CA ALA A 32 -3.91 1.40 -6.85
C ALA A 32 -5.05 2.39 -6.59
N VAL A 33 -4.82 3.67 -6.84
CA VAL A 33 -5.85 4.71 -6.72
C VAL A 33 -6.98 4.52 -7.74
N ILE A 34 -6.66 4.27 -9.01
CA ILE A 34 -7.66 3.99 -10.05
C ILE A 34 -8.51 2.78 -9.65
N ASN A 35 -7.87 1.75 -9.09
CA ASN A 35 -8.56 0.55 -8.63
C ASN A 35 -9.43 0.80 -7.40
N ALA A 36 -8.94 1.59 -6.44
CA ALA A 36 -9.69 1.96 -5.24
C ALA A 36 -10.90 2.82 -5.57
N ARG A 37 -10.80 3.74 -6.55
CA ARG A 37 -11.94 4.52 -7.06
C ARG A 37 -13.10 3.66 -7.57
N LYS A 38 -12.76 2.55 -8.23
CA LYS A 38 -13.74 1.59 -8.76
C LYS A 38 -14.16 0.53 -7.74
N GLY A 39 -13.66 0.62 -6.51
CA GLY A 39 -13.82 -0.40 -5.49
C GLY A 39 -13.87 0.21 -4.09
N PRO A 40 -12.94 -0.14 -3.18
CA PRO A 40 -13.08 0.14 -1.75
C PRO A 40 -12.96 1.62 -1.32
N GLY A 41 -12.61 2.54 -2.22
CA GLY A 41 -12.36 3.95 -1.88
C GLY A 41 -11.18 4.18 -0.92
N ARG A 42 -10.38 3.14 -0.66
CA ARG A 42 -9.29 3.13 0.33
C ARG A 42 -8.13 2.28 -0.12
N VAL A 43 -6.90 2.73 0.19
CA VAL A 43 -5.64 2.01 -0.07
C VAL A 43 -4.76 2.02 1.18
N PHE A 44 -4.20 0.86 1.54
CA PHE A 44 -3.11 0.74 2.50
C PHE A 44 -1.77 0.62 1.79
N GLN A 45 -0.95 1.65 1.93
CA GLN A 45 0.40 1.72 1.39
C GLN A 45 1.41 1.32 2.46
N ILE A 46 2.13 0.23 2.24
CA ILE A 46 3.22 -0.24 3.08
C ILE A 46 4.54 0.09 2.35
N ALA A 47 5.29 1.04 2.90
CA ALA A 47 6.54 1.53 2.32
C ALA A 47 7.74 0.97 3.07
N ILE A 48 8.57 0.19 2.37
CA ILE A 48 9.86 -0.30 2.89
C ILE A 48 10.90 0.78 2.64
N LEU A 49 11.27 1.46 3.72
CA LEU A 49 12.18 2.60 3.77
C LEU A 49 13.64 2.15 3.94
N CYS A 50 14.58 2.93 3.41
CA CYS A 50 16.01 2.79 3.71
C CYS A 50 16.67 4.15 3.90
N PRO A 51 17.75 4.22 4.69
CA PRO A 51 18.40 5.47 5.08
C PRO A 51 18.88 6.37 3.94
N GLN A 52 18.99 5.84 2.72
CA GLN A 52 19.55 6.52 1.55
C GLN A 52 18.51 7.24 0.70
N VAL A 53 17.22 7.09 1.01
CA VAL A 53 16.12 7.74 0.28
C VAL A 53 15.78 9.07 0.94
N ASP A 54 15.67 10.13 0.14
CA ASP A 54 15.09 11.39 0.58
C ASP A 54 13.57 11.20 0.78
N TYR A 55 13.19 11.01 2.03
CA TYR A 55 11.80 10.80 2.43
C TYR A 55 10.90 12.00 2.15
N THR A 56 11.45 13.22 2.12
CA THR A 56 10.69 14.42 1.76
C THR A 56 10.21 14.30 0.33
N LYS A 57 11.10 13.86 -0.58
CA LYS A 57 10.76 13.62 -1.98
C LYS A 57 9.73 12.50 -2.14
N TYR A 58 9.85 11.44 -1.34
CA TYR A 58 8.87 10.35 -1.34
C TYR A 58 7.48 10.80 -0.88
N LEU A 59 7.38 11.52 0.23
CA LEU A 59 6.13 12.05 0.77
C LEU A 59 5.51 13.08 -0.17
N LEU A 60 6.32 13.93 -0.81
CA LEU A 60 5.83 14.85 -1.84
C LEU A 60 5.20 14.10 -3.01
N ASN A 61 5.80 13.02 -3.48
CA ASN A 61 5.26 12.22 -4.57
C ASN A 61 4.00 11.45 -4.19
N ALA A 62 3.97 10.87 -2.99
CA ALA A 62 2.76 10.29 -2.44
C ALA A 62 1.66 11.37 -2.34
N ASN A 63 1.99 12.58 -1.90
CA ASN A 63 1.07 13.70 -1.81
C ASN A 63 0.63 14.24 -3.17
N GLU A 64 1.46 14.28 -4.21
CA GLU A 64 1.04 14.63 -5.58
C GLU A 64 -0.05 13.68 -6.08
N VAL A 65 0.09 12.39 -5.77
CA VAL A 65 -0.94 11.40 -6.05
C VAL A 65 -2.16 11.66 -5.15
N VAL A 66 -2.00 11.79 -3.83
CA VAL A 66 -3.12 11.97 -2.90
C VAL A 66 -3.93 13.26 -3.17
N ALA A 67 -3.26 14.39 -3.39
CA ALA A 67 -3.89 15.71 -3.56
C ALA A 67 -4.80 15.79 -4.79
N ASN A 68 -4.50 15.00 -5.84
CA ASN A 68 -5.33 14.90 -7.03
C ASN A 68 -6.49 13.90 -6.88
N ASN A 69 -6.61 13.23 -5.73
CA ASN A 69 -7.49 12.08 -5.54
C ASN A 69 -8.27 12.18 -4.22
N MET A 70 -9.08 13.24 -4.07
CA MET A 70 -9.91 13.49 -2.87
C MET A 70 -10.92 12.38 -2.54
N ASP A 71 -11.25 11.52 -3.51
CA ASP A 71 -12.23 10.43 -3.36
C ASP A 71 -11.61 9.10 -2.89
N VAL A 72 -10.28 9.03 -2.72
CA VAL A 72 -9.58 7.83 -2.26
C VAL A 72 -8.78 8.14 -1.00
N ARG A 73 -9.05 7.41 0.08
CA ARG A 73 -8.27 7.49 1.30
C ARG A 73 -7.02 6.61 1.21
N ILE A 74 -5.84 7.21 1.25
CA ILE A 74 -4.56 6.49 1.33
C ILE A 74 -4.05 6.57 2.77
N GLU A 75 -3.71 5.41 3.35
CA GLU A 75 -3.00 5.33 4.63
C GLU A 75 -1.61 4.76 4.42
N LEU A 76 -0.61 5.53 4.83
CA LEU A 76 0.80 5.17 4.73
C LEU A 76 1.27 4.48 6.02
N TYR A 77 1.95 3.35 5.85
CA TYR A 77 2.60 2.57 6.88
C TYR A 77 4.06 2.37 6.51
N GLU A 78 4.96 2.86 7.34
CA GLU A 78 6.40 2.82 7.10
C GLU A 78 7.04 1.64 7.83
N VAL A 79 7.93 0.92 7.13
CA VAL A 79 8.66 -0.22 7.68
C VAL A 79 10.11 -0.19 7.20
N SER A 80 11.02 -0.85 7.92
CA SER A 80 12.45 -0.85 7.60
C SER A 80 12.93 -2.09 6.85
N SER A 81 12.04 -3.05 6.55
CA SER A 81 12.40 -4.31 5.89
C SER A 81 11.19 -5.01 5.26
N GLY A 82 11.45 -5.99 4.39
CA GLY A 82 10.43 -6.88 3.84
C GLY A 82 9.68 -7.68 4.92
N ASP A 83 10.37 -8.14 5.97
CA ASP A 83 9.74 -8.80 7.12
C ASP A 83 8.81 -7.84 7.87
N GLY A 84 9.23 -6.59 8.02
CA GLY A 84 8.39 -5.52 8.57
C GLY A 84 7.14 -5.29 7.74
N ALA A 85 7.27 -5.32 6.40
CA ALA A 85 6.14 -5.21 5.49
C ALA A 85 5.17 -6.37 5.65
N LEU A 86 5.67 -7.61 5.71
CA LEU A 86 4.83 -8.81 5.89
C LEU A 86 4.11 -8.81 7.23
N LYS A 87 4.80 -8.43 8.32
CA LYS A 87 4.19 -8.30 9.65
C LYS A 87 3.09 -7.24 9.67
N THR A 88 3.34 -6.11 9.02
CA THR A 88 2.36 -5.02 8.88
C THR A 88 1.17 -5.45 8.05
N LEU A 89 1.41 -6.14 6.92
CA LEU A 89 0.36 -6.71 6.08
C LEU A 89 -0.53 -7.65 6.89
N ARG A 90 0.04 -8.61 7.64
CA ARG A 90 -0.72 -9.54 8.49
C ARG A 90 -1.58 -8.82 9.52
N TYR A 91 -0.98 -7.86 10.21
CA TYR A 91 -1.68 -7.07 11.21
C TYR A 91 -2.87 -6.31 10.60
N LEU A 92 -2.65 -5.62 9.49
CA LEU A 92 -3.71 -4.88 8.80
C LEU A 92 -4.77 -5.82 8.21
N ALA A 93 -4.36 -6.93 7.59
CA ALA A 93 -5.24 -7.92 6.98
C ALA A 93 -6.16 -8.59 8.00
N SER A 94 -5.72 -8.73 9.26
CA SER A 94 -6.57 -9.22 10.36
C SER A 94 -7.72 -8.28 10.73
N ARG A 95 -7.67 -7.01 10.29
CA ARG A 95 -8.65 -5.96 10.60
C ARG A 95 -9.38 -5.44 9.37
N CYS A 96 -8.75 -5.52 8.20
CA CYS A 96 -9.31 -5.13 6.93
C CYS A 96 -8.90 -6.15 5.88
N LYS A 97 -9.87 -6.87 5.30
CA LYS A 97 -9.60 -7.91 4.31
C LYS A 97 -8.94 -7.31 3.06
N PRO A 98 -7.80 -7.84 2.60
CA PRO A 98 -7.24 -7.43 1.33
C PRO A 98 -8.17 -7.85 0.18
N ARG A 99 -8.55 -6.91 -0.67
CA ARG A 99 -9.21 -7.20 -1.95
C ARG A 99 -8.19 -7.68 -2.97
N GLN A 100 -7.06 -6.99 -3.02
CA GLN A 100 -5.90 -7.29 -3.85
C GLN A 100 -4.64 -6.69 -3.21
N ILE A 101 -3.49 -7.17 -3.65
CA ILE A 101 -2.18 -6.65 -3.24
C ILE A 101 -1.38 -6.32 -4.49
N ILE A 102 -0.95 -5.07 -4.61
CA ILE A 102 -0.07 -4.62 -5.69
C ILE A 102 1.32 -4.44 -5.08
N LYS A 103 2.34 -5.14 -5.59
CA LYS A 103 3.70 -5.04 -5.06
C LYS A 103 4.72 -4.64 -6.12
N VAL A 104 5.59 -3.71 -5.76
CA VAL A 104 6.89 -3.46 -6.38
C VAL A 104 7.94 -3.61 -5.29
N ALA A 105 8.03 -4.81 -4.77
CA ALA A 105 8.94 -5.19 -3.71
C ALA A 105 9.25 -6.68 -3.85
N ASP A 106 10.50 -7.04 -3.57
CA ASP A 106 10.94 -8.43 -3.48
C ASP A 106 10.57 -8.98 -2.10
N VAL A 107 9.27 -9.16 -1.87
CA VAL A 107 8.70 -9.66 -0.62
C VAL A 107 7.82 -10.87 -0.93
N ASN A 108 8.10 -11.97 -0.26
CA ASN A 108 7.24 -13.14 -0.21
C ASN A 108 6.03 -12.84 0.69
N LEU A 109 4.84 -12.81 0.12
CA LEU A 109 3.61 -12.48 0.83
C LEU A 109 3.01 -13.68 1.58
N GLY A 110 3.65 -14.85 1.54
CA GLY A 110 3.21 -16.05 2.22
C GLY A 110 1.78 -16.43 1.85
N GLU A 111 0.90 -16.42 2.84
CA GLU A 111 -0.52 -16.76 2.70
C GLU A 111 -1.30 -15.86 1.73
N PHE A 112 -0.78 -14.67 1.41
CA PHE A 112 -1.45 -13.72 0.51
C PHE A 112 -1.02 -13.82 -0.96
N GLU A 113 -0.08 -14.70 -1.33
CA GLU A 113 0.39 -14.80 -2.72
C GLU A 113 -0.70 -15.19 -3.72
N ASN A 114 -1.74 -15.90 -3.27
CA ASN A 114 -2.86 -16.28 -4.13
C ASN A 114 -3.83 -15.12 -4.41
N LEU A 115 -3.74 -13.99 -3.71
CA LEU A 115 -4.52 -12.78 -4.00
C LEU A 115 -3.93 -11.94 -5.15
N ASN A 116 -2.77 -12.35 -5.67
CA ASN A 116 -2.08 -11.69 -6.78
C ASN A 116 -2.35 -12.37 -8.13
N LYS A 117 -3.13 -13.47 -8.16
CA LYS A 117 -3.47 -14.16 -9.41
C LYS A 117 -4.74 -13.51 -9.99
N PRO A 118 -4.76 -13.23 -11.31
CA PRO A 118 -5.90 -12.62 -11.98
C PRO A 118 -7.18 -13.45 -11.85
#